data_AF-A0A7X6R093-F1
#
_entry.id   AF-A0A7X6R093-F1
#
_cell.length_a   1.000
_cell.length_b   1.000
_cell.length_c   1.000
_cell.angle_alpha   90.00
_cell.angle_beta   90.00
_cell.angle_gamma   90.00
#
_symmetry.space_group_name_H-M   'P 1'
#
loop_
_entity.id
_entity.type
_entity.pdbx_description
1 polymer ?
#
loop_
_entity_poly.entity_id
_entity_poly.type
_entity_poly.pdbx_seq_one_letter_code
_entity_poly.pdbx_strand_id
1 'polypeptide(L)'
;MDPNDDPTRVGGIDVTTSQGCTLVRLWGEVDGALRADASTSMAQALATDQPILVDATGLTFIDSSGLAFLLQLHLAAGETGQRVTLRDPDRQVIDRLALIGMDREFELENTVPTQAVTAVVTGAVAVVSASRAAV
;
A
#
# COMPACT_ATOMS: atom_id res chain seq x y z
N MET A 1 -16.72 8.15 20.14
CA MET A 1 -15.67 8.98 19.53
C MET A 1 -14.57 8.01 19.16
N ASP A 2 -14.47 7.64 17.90
CA ASP A 2 -13.32 6.86 17.43
C ASP A 2 -12.07 7.72 17.66
N PRO A 3 -10.98 7.18 18.24
CA PRO A 3 -9.75 7.96 18.48
C PRO A 3 -9.09 8.44 17.18
N ASN A 4 -9.57 7.96 16.03
CA ASN A 4 -9.13 8.35 14.69
C ASN A 4 -9.94 9.53 14.10
N ASP A 5 -11.04 9.94 14.74
CA ASP A 5 -11.96 11.00 14.30
C ASP A 5 -11.56 12.36 14.91
N ASP A 6 -10.30 12.75 14.71
CA ASP A 6 -9.86 14.11 14.99
C ASP A 6 -10.07 14.98 13.73
N PRO A 7 -10.96 15.98 13.76
CA PRO A 7 -11.28 16.78 12.58
C PRO A 7 -10.14 17.72 12.16
N THR A 8 -9.07 17.84 12.95
CA THR A 8 -7.88 18.62 12.63
C THR A 8 -6.79 17.77 11.96
N ARG A 9 -7.01 16.46 11.85
CA ARG A 9 -6.05 15.52 11.28
C ARG A 9 -5.92 15.73 9.77
N VAL A 10 -4.72 16.14 9.36
CA VAL A 10 -4.37 16.43 7.95
C VAL A 10 -3.94 15.18 7.16
N GLY A 11 -3.77 14.03 7.82
CA GLY A 11 -3.41 12.76 7.19
C GLY A 11 -3.35 11.58 8.16
N GLY A 12 -3.24 10.36 7.64
CA GLY A 12 -3.33 9.17 8.46
C GLY A 12 -2.94 7.87 7.77
N ILE A 13 -2.83 6.83 8.60
CA ILE A 13 -2.62 5.44 8.21
C ILE A 13 -3.80 4.64 8.78
N ASP A 14 -4.47 3.87 7.93
CA ASP A 14 -5.53 2.95 8.33
C ASP A 14 -5.20 1.54 7.83
N VAL A 15 -5.50 0.53 8.64
CA VAL A 15 -5.27 -0.87 8.28
C VAL A 15 -6.58 -1.64 8.40
N THR A 16 -7.03 -2.16 7.25
CA THR A 16 -8.20 -3.02 7.17
C THR A 16 -7.79 -4.37 6.62
N THR A 17 -8.00 -5.44 7.39
CA THR A 17 -7.79 -6.81 6.93
C THR A 17 -9.07 -7.35 6.33
N SER A 18 -8.97 -7.93 5.12
CA SER A 18 -10.08 -8.58 4.43
C SER A 18 -9.67 -9.98 3.97
N GLN A 19 -10.64 -10.81 3.56
CA GLN A 19 -10.35 -12.16 3.09
C GLN A 19 -9.51 -12.11 1.80
N GLY A 20 -8.22 -12.38 1.91
CA GLY A 20 -7.29 -12.47 0.78
C GLY A 20 -6.32 -11.30 0.64
N CYS A 21 -6.46 -10.22 1.41
CA CYS A 21 -5.49 -9.13 1.44
C CYS A 21 -5.60 -8.25 2.70
N THR A 22 -4.48 -7.62 3.04
CA THR A 22 -4.41 -6.53 4.01
C THR A 22 -4.33 -5.21 3.25
N LEU A 23 -5.28 -4.30 3.49
CA LEU A 23 -5.25 -2.95 2.93
C LEU A 23 -4.63 -1.98 3.94
N VAL A 24 -3.55 -1.32 3.54
CA VAL A 24 -2.92 -0.22 4.27
C VAL A 24 -3.21 1.07 3.50
N ARG A 25 -4.11 1.90 4.02
CA ARG A 25 -4.50 3.15 3.37
C ARG A 25 -3.69 4.31 3.91
N LEU A 26 -3.00 5.02 3.01
CA LEU A 26 -2.28 6.26 3.28
C LEU A 26 -3.06 7.43 2.69
N TRP A 27 -3.31 8.46 3.48
CA TRP A 27 -4.06 9.63 3.04
C TRP A 27 -3.57 10.91 3.69
N GLY A 28 -3.72 12.03 2.98
CA GLY A 28 -3.27 13.33 3.43
C GLY A 28 -1.75 13.38 3.61
N GLU A 29 -1.31 13.96 4.72
CA GLU A 29 0.11 14.05 5.07
C GLU A 29 0.55 12.86 5.95
N VAL A 30 1.58 12.14 5.51
CA VAL A 30 2.23 11.06 6.28
C VAL A 30 3.64 11.50 6.69
N ASP A 31 3.77 11.88 7.96
CA ASP A 31 5.01 12.39 8.54
C ASP A 31 5.31 11.79 9.92
N GLY A 32 6.36 12.31 10.56
CA GLY A 32 6.81 11.84 11.86
C GLY A 32 5.78 11.98 13.00
N ALA A 33 4.75 12.81 12.84
CA ALA A 33 3.68 12.94 13.83
C ALA A 33 2.82 11.67 13.91
N LEU A 34 2.76 10.87 12.84
CA LEU A 34 1.99 9.62 12.78
C LEU A 34 2.76 8.41 13.33
N ARG A 35 3.87 8.59 14.05
CA ARG A 35 4.73 7.47 14.51
C ARG A 35 3.98 6.41 15.33
N ALA A 36 3.08 6.84 16.21
CA ALA A 36 2.29 5.91 17.04
C ALA A 36 1.33 5.08 16.18
N ASP A 37 0.68 5.73 15.22
CA ASP A 37 -0.23 5.09 14.27
C ASP A 37 0.53 4.15 13.33
N ALA A 38 1.71 4.54 12.87
CA ALA A 38 2.58 3.73 12.02
C ALA A 38 3.00 2.43 12.71
N SER A 39 3.39 2.49 13.98
CA SER A 39 3.76 1.29 14.76
C SER A 39 2.57 0.33 14.92
N THR A 40 1.38 0.86 15.23
CA THR A 40 0.17 0.05 15.38
C THR A 40 -0.26 -0.55 14.04
N SER A 41 -0.21 0.25 12.98
CA SER A 41 -0.54 -0.14 11.60
C SER A 41 0.40 -1.23 11.10
N MET A 42 1.70 -1.13 11.39
CA MET A 42 2.68 -2.16 11.05
C MET A 42 2.33 -3.51 11.69
N ALA A 43 2.03 -3.51 12.99
CA ALA A 43 1.65 -4.72 13.70
C ALA A 43 0.36 -5.33 13.15
N GLN A 44 -0.64 -4.50 12.81
CA GLN A 44 -1.89 -4.95 12.20
C GLN A 44 -1.68 -5.51 10.80
N ALA A 45 -0.86 -4.84 9.98
CA ALA A 45 -0.66 -5.23 8.60
C ALA A 45 0.06 -6.59 8.48
N LEU A 46 1.00 -6.83 9.38
CA LEU A 46 1.79 -8.06 9.47
C LEU A 46 1.13 -9.15 10.34
N ALA A 47 -0.05 -8.90 10.90
CA ALA A 47 -0.75 -9.87 11.75
C ALA A 47 -1.29 -11.09 10.97
N THR A 48 -1.31 -11.01 9.65
CA THR A 48 -1.77 -12.07 8.74
C THR A 48 -0.67 -12.36 7.73
N ASP A 49 -0.62 -13.57 7.19
CA ASP A 49 0.27 -13.94 6.06
C ASP A 49 -0.32 -13.60 4.68
N GLN A 50 -1.26 -12.64 4.61
CA GLN A 50 -1.91 -12.24 3.36
C GLN A 50 -1.08 -11.20 2.59
N PRO A 51 -1.22 -11.09 1.25
CA PRO A 51 -0.59 -10.00 0.51
C PRO A 51 -1.07 -8.64 1.02
N ILE A 52 -0.16 -7.67 1.02
CA ILE A 52 -0.40 -6.32 1.50
C ILE A 52 -0.54 -5.37 0.32
N LEU A 53 -1.63 -4.64 0.30
CA LEU A 53 -1.90 -3.59 -0.65
C LEU A 53 -1.80 -2.25 0.08
N VAL A 54 -0.86 -1.41 -0.34
CA VAL A 54 -0.70 -0.04 0.14
C VAL A 54 -1.44 0.89 -0.81
N ASP A 55 -2.54 1.48 -0.38
CA ASP A 55 -3.29 2.45 -1.17
C ASP A 55 -2.81 3.87 -0.88
N ALA A 56 -2.16 4.48 -1.88
CA ALA A 56 -1.64 5.84 -1.83
C ALA A 56 -2.51 6.85 -2.59
N THR A 57 -3.71 6.47 -3.04
CA THR A 57 -4.61 7.35 -3.83
C THR A 57 -4.91 8.68 -3.13
N GLY A 58 -5.01 8.67 -1.81
CA GLY A 58 -5.31 9.85 -1.00
C GLY A 58 -4.08 10.57 -0.46
N LEU A 59 -2.86 10.08 -0.73
CA LEU A 59 -1.62 10.57 -0.14
C LEU A 59 -1.17 11.87 -0.82
N THR A 60 -1.16 12.97 -0.07
CA THR A 60 -0.76 14.29 -0.58
C THR A 60 0.69 14.63 -0.25
N PHE A 61 1.23 14.08 0.85
CA PHE A 61 2.60 14.30 1.28
C PHE A 61 3.16 13.10 2.05
N ILE A 62 4.47 12.89 1.94
CA ILE A 62 5.22 11.86 2.64
C ILE A 62 6.65 12.36 2.89
N ASP A 63 7.12 12.30 4.14
CA ASP A 63 8.48 12.65 4.52
C ASP A 63 9.41 11.42 4.59
N SER A 64 10.62 11.61 5.14
CA SER A 64 11.57 10.51 5.33
C SER A 64 11.08 9.44 6.31
N SER A 65 10.25 9.78 7.28
CA SER A 65 9.70 8.83 8.25
C SER A 65 8.58 7.99 7.66
N GLY A 66 7.72 8.59 6.83
CA GLY A 66 6.72 7.85 6.05
C GLY A 66 7.35 6.91 5.04
N LEU A 67 8.41 7.34 4.36
CA LEU A 67 9.20 6.47 3.47
C LEU A 67 9.86 5.33 4.24
N ALA A 68 10.44 5.61 5.41
CA ALA A 68 11.02 4.58 6.26
C ALA A 68 9.97 3.56 6.73
N PHE A 69 8.73 3.99 6.98
CA PHE A 69 7.62 3.07 7.28
C PHE A 69 7.33 2.13 6.11
N LEU A 70 7.22 2.65 4.88
CA LEU A 70 7.02 1.83 3.68
C LEU A 70 8.13 0.81 3.47
N LEU A 71 9.40 1.22 3.66
CA LEU A 71 10.56 0.34 3.58
C LEU A 71 10.51 -0.76 4.63
N GLN A 72 10.25 -0.41 5.88
CA GLN A 72 10.14 -1.39 6.97
C GLN A 72 9.01 -2.38 6.71
N LEU A 73 7.89 -1.92 6.12
CA LEU A 73 6.77 -2.78 5.76
C LEU A 73 7.15 -3.76 4.67
N HIS A 74 7.81 -3.27 3.62
CA HIS A 74 8.30 -4.11 2.53
C HIS A 74 9.27 -5.19 3.04
N LEU A 75 10.26 -4.80 3.83
CA LEU A 75 11.27 -5.71 4.37
C LEU A 75 10.64 -6.76 5.29
N ALA A 76 9.78 -6.35 6.23
CA ALA A 76 9.15 -7.27 7.18
C ALA A 76 8.18 -8.24 6.49
N ALA A 77 7.43 -7.77 5.49
CA ALA A 77 6.58 -8.63 4.67
C ALA A 77 7.41 -9.61 3.81
N GLY A 78 8.58 -9.18 3.34
CA GLY A 78 9.52 -10.03 2.59
C GLY A 78 10.03 -11.22 3.41
N GLU A 79 10.31 -11.01 4.71
CA GLU A 79 10.76 -12.07 5.63
C GLU A 79 9.73 -13.21 5.79
N THR A 80 8.43 -12.91 5.64
CA THR A 80 7.32 -13.87 5.71
C THR A 80 6.84 -14.33 4.33
N GLY A 81 7.43 -13.83 3.24
CA GLY A 81 7.05 -14.13 1.87
C GLY A 81 5.77 -13.42 1.40
N GLN A 82 5.28 -12.44 2.15
CA GLN A 82 4.16 -11.59 1.78
C GLN A 82 4.59 -10.58 0.71
N ARG A 83 3.74 -10.39 -0.31
CA ARG A 83 3.95 -9.37 -1.34
C ARG A 83 3.40 -8.02 -0.87
N VAL A 84 4.09 -6.95 -1.22
CA VAL A 84 3.63 -5.57 -1.01
C VAL A 84 3.45 -4.89 -2.37
N THR A 85 2.22 -4.48 -2.66
CA THR A 85 1.85 -3.72 -3.87
C THR A 85 1.48 -2.29 -3.48
N LEU A 86 1.98 -1.30 -4.20
CA LEU A 86 1.68 0.11 -4.01
C LEU A 86 0.68 0.58 -5.09
N ARG A 87 -0.51 0.99 -4.67
CA ARG A 87 -1.61 1.43 -5.52
C ARG A 87 -1.67 2.95 -5.66
N ASP A 88 -1.77 3.41 -6.90
CA ASP A 88 -1.99 4.80 -7.33
C ASP A 88 -1.14 5.85 -6.57
N PRO A 89 0.19 5.67 -6.45
CA PRO A 89 1.03 6.73 -5.91
C PRO A 89 1.08 7.91 -6.89
N ASP A 90 0.82 9.12 -6.39
CA ASP A 90 1.00 10.33 -7.21
C ASP A 90 2.47 10.54 -7.58
N ARG A 91 2.73 11.31 -8.65
CA ARG A 91 4.07 11.59 -9.17
C ARG A 91 5.03 12.11 -8.10
N GLN A 92 4.57 12.92 -7.16
CA GLN A 92 5.41 13.39 -6.06
C GLN A 92 5.88 12.27 -5.13
N VAL A 93 5.03 11.28 -4.87
CA VAL A 93 5.36 10.11 -4.05
C VAL A 93 6.36 9.23 -4.79
N ILE A 94 6.15 9.01 -6.09
CA ILE A 94 7.09 8.29 -6.96
C ILE A 94 8.45 8.97 -6.98
N ASP A 95 8.51 10.30 -7.20
CA ASP A 95 9.76 11.06 -7.23
C ASP A 95 10.52 10.95 -5.89
N ARG A 96 9.81 10.90 -4.75
CA ARG A 96 10.43 10.70 -3.43
C ARG A 96 10.93 9.26 -3.22
N LEU A 97 10.18 8.26 -3.66
CA LEU A 97 10.63 6.85 -3.63
C LEU A 97 11.87 6.68 -4.50
N ALA A 98 11.92 7.30 -5.68
CA ALA A 98 13.08 7.27 -6.58
C ALA A 98 14.32 7.91 -5.95
N LEU A 99 14.15 8.98 -5.16
CA LEU A 99 15.26 9.65 -4.47
C LEU A 99 16.00 8.72 -3.49
N ILE A 100 15.29 7.75 -2.92
CA ILE A 100 15.85 6.75 -2.01
C ILE A 100 16.06 5.37 -2.68
N GLY A 101 15.88 5.27 -4.00
CA GLY A 101 16.07 4.04 -4.78
C GLY A 101 15.00 2.97 -4.60
N MET A 102 13.81 3.34 -4.11
CA MET A 102 12.71 2.42 -3.79
C MET A 102 11.62 2.35 -4.86
N ASP A 103 11.73 3.12 -5.95
CA ASP A 103 10.75 3.15 -7.04
C ASP A 103 10.57 1.79 -7.76
N ARG A 104 11.54 0.87 -7.59
CA ARG A 104 11.54 -0.47 -8.21
C ARG A 104 11.35 -1.61 -7.22
N GLU A 105 11.30 -1.30 -5.93
CA GLU A 105 11.15 -2.31 -4.87
C GLU A 105 9.67 -2.68 -4.65
N PHE A 106 8.76 -1.75 -4.95
CA PHE A 106 7.32 -1.99 -4.93
C PHE A 106 6.79 -2.43 -6.28
N GLU A 107 5.88 -3.41 -6.26
CA GLU A 107 4.99 -3.64 -7.40
C GLU A 107 3.99 -2.49 -7.46
N LEU A 108 3.96 -1.75 -8.57
CA LEU A 108 3.04 -0.62 -8.75
C LEU A 108 1.74 -1.09 -9.41
N GLU A 109 0.61 -0.77 -8.79
CA GLU A 109 -0.72 -0.93 -9.37
C GLU A 109 -1.31 0.45 -9.66
N ASN A 110 -1.60 0.75 -10.92
CA ASN A 110 -2.36 1.95 -11.25
C ASN A 110 -3.80 1.53 -11.51
N THR A 111 -4.73 1.98 -10.68
CA THR A 111 -6.14 1.84 -11.03
C THR A 111 -6.45 2.90 -12.07
N VAL A 112 -6.71 2.47 -13.31
CA VAL A 112 -7.37 3.35 -14.25
C VAL A 112 -8.67 3.81 -13.59
N PRO A 113 -8.94 5.12 -13.45
CA PRO A 113 -10.17 5.60 -12.85
C PRO A 113 -11.31 5.02 -13.65
N THR A 114 -11.89 3.97 -13.09
CA THR A 114 -12.95 3.21 -13.73
C THR A 114 -14.18 4.07 -13.53
N GLN A 115 -14.50 4.88 -14.53
CA GLN A 115 -15.89 5.33 -14.74
C GLN A 115 -16.76 4.08 -14.57
N ALA A 116 -17.61 4.10 -13.54
CA ALA A 116 -18.27 2.94 -12.94
C ALA A 116 -18.62 1.82 -13.94
N VAL A 117 -17.86 0.72 -13.90
CA VAL A 117 -18.39 -0.59 -14.29
C VAL A 117 -18.57 -1.39 -13.02
N THR A 118 -19.83 -1.47 -12.58
CA THR A 118 -20.30 -2.49 -11.65
C THR A 118 -19.98 -3.86 -12.26
N ALA A 119 -18.95 -4.53 -11.74
CA ALA A 119 -18.69 -5.91 -12.06
C ALA A 119 -18.31 -6.65 -10.78
N VAL A 120 -19.22 -7.54 -10.38
CA VAL A 120 -19.06 -8.56 -9.34
C VAL A 120 -17.79 -9.35 -9.63
N VAL A 121 -16.81 -9.33 -8.73
CA VAL A 121 -15.68 -10.28 -8.77
C VAL A 121 -16.01 -11.46 -7.88
N THR A 122 -16.65 -12.46 -8.50
CA THR A 122 -16.44 -13.87 -8.15
C THR A 122 -15.11 -14.29 -8.77
N GLY A 123 -14.26 -14.94 -7.96
CA GLY A 123 -12.84 -15.10 -8.25
C GLY A 123 -12.49 -15.90 -9.51
N ALA A 124 -11.28 -15.67 -9.99
CA ALA A 124 -10.48 -16.65 -10.72
C ALA A 124 -9.01 -16.19 -10.71
N VAL A 125 -8.14 -17.05 -10.19
CA VAL A 125 -6.69 -17.00 -10.33
C VAL A 125 -6.35 -17.19 -11.81
N ALA A 126 -5.72 -16.21 -12.44
CA ALA A 126 -5.15 -16.37 -13.78
C ALA A 126 -3.66 -16.74 -13.66
N VAL A 127 -3.37 -18.04 -13.79
CA VAL A 127 -2.03 -18.57 -14.05
C VAL A 127 -1.65 -18.20 -15.49
N VAL A 128 -0.68 -17.30 -15.68
CA VAL A 128 -0.08 -17.07 -17.00
C VAL A 128 0.91 -18.20 -17.28
N SER A 129 0.47 -19.17 -18.07
CA SER A 129 1.34 -20.16 -18.71
C SER A 129 1.80 -19.63 -20.06
N ALA A 130 3.09 -19.38 -20.23
CA ALA A 130 3.69 -19.15 -21.54
C ALA A 130 4.30 -20.47 -22.05
N SER A 131 3.64 -21.10 -23.03
CA SER A 131 4.13 -22.29 -23.74
C SER A 131 4.75 -21.91 -25.10
N ARG A 132 5.90 -22.53 -25.43
CA ARG A 132 6.69 -22.42 -26.69
C ARG A 132 5.88 -22.75 -27.95
N ALA A 133 6.20 -22.11 -29.09
CA ALA A 133 6.96 -22.70 -30.22
C ALA A 133 6.75 -22.01 -31.58
N ALA A 134 7.88 -21.76 -32.27
CA ALA A 134 8.19 -21.88 -33.71
C ALA A 134 7.20 -21.42 -34.80
N VAL A 135 7.69 -20.55 -35.70
CA VAL A 135 8.04 -20.95 -37.08
C VAL A 135 9.19 -20.08 -37.60
#